data_AF-A0AAJ2H760-F1
#
_entry.id   AF-A0AAJ2H760-F1
#
_cell.length_a   1.000
_cell.length_b   1.000
_cell.length_c   1.000
_cell.angle_alpha   90.00
_cell.angle_beta   90.00
_cell.angle_gamma   90.00
#
_symmetry.space_group_name_H-M   'P 1'
#
loop_
_entity.id
_entity.type
_entity.pdbx_description
1 polymer ?
#
loop_
_entity_poly.entity_id
_entity_poly.type
_entity_poly.pdbx_seq_one_letter_code
_entity_poly.pdbx_strand_id
1 'polypeptide(L)'
;MSVFVITIDGPSGSGKGTLASKIAQHYGYHFLDSGALYRLLGLAAHEAGLLAPPLAPSNLSKLESLAKNLDIQFITQAGKPAKIILNKHDVTEKIRTEEVGA
;
A
#
# COMPACT_ATOMS: atom_id res chain seq x y z
N MET A 1 -3.89 -24.93 -9.90
CA MET A 1 -3.90 -23.77 -10.83
C MET A 1 -2.65 -22.96 -10.56
N SER A 2 -1.92 -22.56 -11.60
CA SER A 2 -0.78 -21.63 -11.49
C SER A 2 -1.27 -20.19 -11.66
N VAL A 3 -0.86 -19.29 -10.77
CA VAL A 3 -1.11 -17.85 -10.91
C VAL A 3 0.04 -17.24 -11.70
N PHE A 4 -0.26 -16.43 -12.71
CA PHE A 4 0.75 -15.69 -13.47
C PHE A 4 1.09 -14.38 -12.78
N VAL A 5 2.38 -14.13 -12.51
CA VAL A 5 2.86 -12.96 -11.75
C VAL A 5 3.91 -12.22 -12.57
N ILE A 6 3.74 -10.91 -12.71
CA ILE A 6 4.71 -10.01 -13.34
C ILE A 6 5.27 -9.09 -12.26
N THR A 7 6.59 -9.06 -12.10
CA THR A 7 7.28 -8.10 -11.24
C THR A 7 7.88 -6.97 -12.09
N ILE A 8 7.85 -5.73 -11.57
CA ILE A 8 8.39 -4.55 -12.27
C ILE A 8 9.30 -3.79 -11.32
N ASP A 9 10.61 -3.89 -11.55
CA ASP A 9 11.65 -3.32 -10.70
C ASP A 9 12.39 -2.16 -11.39
N GLY A 10 13.06 -1.33 -10.58
CA GLY A 10 13.80 -0.15 -11.04
C GLY A 10 13.82 1.00 -10.04
N PRO A 11 14.56 2.08 -10.31
CA PRO A 11 14.80 3.16 -9.36
C PRO A 11 13.52 3.97 -9.03
N SER A 12 13.56 4.74 -7.95
CA SER A 12 12.47 5.67 -7.62
C SER A 12 12.24 6.66 -8.77
N GLY A 13 10.97 7.04 -8.99
CA GLY A 13 10.61 8.01 -10.04
C GLY A 13 10.62 7.49 -11.48
N SER A 14 11.01 6.24 -11.76
CA SER A 14 11.06 5.71 -13.14
C SER A 14 9.70 5.35 -13.77
N GLY A 15 8.59 5.57 -13.05
CA GLY A 15 7.24 5.32 -13.57
C GLY A 15 6.72 3.87 -13.42
N LYS A 16 7.38 3.02 -12.63
CA LYS A 16 7.02 1.59 -12.44
C LYS A 16 5.55 1.37 -12.07
N GLY A 17 5.05 2.08 -11.07
CA GLY A 17 3.65 1.95 -10.64
C GLY A 17 2.65 2.31 -11.75
N THR A 18 2.97 3.35 -12.53
CA THR A 18 2.17 3.73 -13.70
C THR A 18 2.19 2.65 -14.78
N LEU A 19 3.36 2.06 -15.08
CA LEU A 19 3.46 0.95 -16.03
C LEU A 19 2.73 -0.30 -15.53
N ALA A 20 2.95 -0.69 -14.28
CA ALA A 20 2.34 -1.85 -13.64
C ALA A 20 0.81 -1.77 -13.65
N SER A 21 0.24 -0.61 -13.27
CA SER A 21 -1.21 -0.40 -13.29
C SER A 21 -1.79 -0.45 -14.71
N LYS A 22 -1.07 0.06 -15.73
CA LYS A 22 -1.49 -0.04 -17.14
C LYS A 22 -1.47 -1.48 -17.64
N ILE A 23 -0.43 -2.26 -17.31
CA ILE A 23 -0.33 -3.68 -17.66
C ILE A 23 -1.48 -4.47 -17.01
N ALA A 24 -1.73 -4.23 -15.72
CA ALA A 24 -2.82 -4.88 -15.00
C ALA A 24 -4.19 -4.56 -15.64
N GLN A 25 -4.44 -3.31 -16.01
CA GLN A 25 -5.67 -2.91 -16.72
C GLN A 25 -5.79 -3.58 -18.10
N HIS A 26 -4.70 -3.63 -18.86
CA HIS A 26 -4.72 -4.18 -20.22
C HIS A 26 -5.05 -5.68 -20.22
N TYR A 27 -4.50 -6.45 -19.28
CA TYR A 27 -4.69 -7.90 -19.19
C TYR A 27 -5.78 -8.34 -18.20
N GLY A 28 -6.41 -7.40 -17.49
CA GLY A 28 -7.39 -7.72 -16.45
C GLY A 28 -6.78 -8.41 -15.23
N TYR A 29 -5.51 -8.14 -14.91
CA TYR A 29 -4.82 -8.72 -13.77
C TYR A 29 -5.05 -7.93 -12.49
N HIS A 30 -4.83 -8.59 -11.36
CA HIS A 30 -4.66 -7.90 -10.08
C HIS A 30 -3.40 -7.01 -10.11
N PHE A 31 -3.49 -5.88 -9.44
CA PHE A 31 -2.40 -4.92 -9.28
C PHE A 31 -1.98 -4.87 -7.81
N LEU A 32 -0.68 -4.72 -7.55
CA LEU A 32 -0.13 -4.52 -6.21
C LEU A 32 1.01 -3.50 -6.29
N ASP A 33 0.96 -2.48 -5.42
CA ASP A 33 2.05 -1.54 -5.21
C ASP A 33 2.76 -1.89 -3.90
N SER A 34 3.92 -2.55 -4.00
CA SER A 34 4.70 -2.97 -2.84
C SER A 34 5.26 -1.79 -2.05
N GLY A 35 5.53 -0.65 -2.70
CA GLY A 35 6.01 0.56 -2.04
C GLY A 35 4.96 1.23 -1.17
N ALA A 36 3.67 1.02 -1.48
CA ALA A 36 2.57 1.52 -0.67
C ALA A 36 2.34 0.73 0.63
N LEU A 37 2.71 -0.56 0.68
CA LEU A 37 2.40 -1.44 1.82
C LEU A 37 2.99 -0.94 3.14
N TYR A 38 4.24 -0.50 3.15
CA TYR A 38 4.89 0.02 4.36
C TYR A 38 4.23 1.32 4.84
N ARG A 39 3.84 2.20 3.90
CA ARG A 39 3.14 3.45 4.21
C ARG A 39 1.73 3.18 4.75
N LEU A 40 1.03 2.22 4.19
CA LEU A 40 -0.29 1.78 4.68
C LEU A 40 -0.20 1.26 6.12
N LEU A 41 0.82 0.46 6.43
CA LEU A 41 1.07 0.00 7.80
C LEU A 41 1.39 1.17 8.73
N GLY A 42 2.25 2.10 8.31
CA GLY A 42 2.58 3.30 9.08
C GLY A 42 1.34 4.15 9.39
N LEU A 43 0.49 4.38 8.38
CA LEU A 43 -0.78 5.08 8.54
C LEU A 43 -1.70 4.37 9.53
N ALA A 44 -1.92 3.06 9.35
CA ALA A 44 -2.78 2.28 10.24
C ALA A 44 -2.25 2.27 11.68
N ALA A 45 -0.94 2.16 11.85
CA ALA A 45 -0.29 2.17 13.16
C ALA A 45 -0.39 3.54 13.85
N HIS A 46 -0.27 4.63 13.07
CA HIS A 46 -0.48 5.99 13.55
C HIS A 46 -1.93 6.20 13.98
N GLU A 47 -2.90 5.82 13.15
CA GLU A 47 -4.34 5.91 13.47
C GLU A 47 -4.73 5.06 14.69
N ALA A 48 -4.04 3.94 14.92
CA ALA A 48 -4.20 3.08 16.09
C ALA A 48 -3.45 3.59 17.35
N GLY A 49 -2.74 4.73 17.27
CA GLY A 49 -1.98 5.30 18.39
C GLY A 49 -0.75 4.49 18.80
N LEU A 50 -0.27 3.58 17.95
CA LEU A 50 0.84 2.67 18.28
C LEU A 50 2.22 3.30 18.08
N LEU A 51 2.29 4.44 17.37
CA LEU A 51 3.52 5.17 17.06
C LEU A 51 3.74 6.41 17.95
N ALA A 52 2.83 6.68 18.89
CA ALA A 52 2.95 7.84 19.78
C ALA A 52 4.17 7.71 20.72
N PRO A 53 4.95 8.79 20.94
CA PRO A 53 6.04 8.78 21.90
C PRO A 53 5.56 8.70 23.35
N PRO A 54 6.27 7.98 24.24
CA PRO A 54 7.43 7.13 23.93
C PRO A 54 7.00 5.82 23.25
N LEU A 55 7.76 5.39 22.24
CA LEU A 55 7.52 4.09 21.59
C LEU A 55 7.73 2.97 22.62
N ALA A 56 6.67 2.20 22.87
CA ALA A 56 6.71 1.09 23.81
C ALA A 56 7.02 -0.23 23.07
N PRO A 57 8.02 -1.02 23.51
CA PRO A 57 8.30 -2.34 22.92
C PRO A 57 7.10 -3.29 22.97
N SER A 58 6.20 -3.10 23.94
CA SER A 58 4.94 -3.85 24.05
C SER A 58 3.99 -3.65 22.86
N ASN A 59 4.15 -2.57 22.08
CA ASN A 59 3.36 -2.34 20.86
C ASN A 59 3.78 -3.26 19.71
N LEU A 60 4.93 -3.94 19.77
CA LEU A 60 5.42 -4.77 18.67
C LEU A 60 4.42 -5.88 18.28
N SER A 61 3.86 -6.58 19.27
CA SER A 61 2.83 -7.61 19.05
C SER A 61 1.57 -7.05 18.40
N LYS A 62 1.18 -5.82 18.78
CA LYS A 62 0.03 -5.11 18.19
C LYS A 62 0.30 -4.68 16.75
N LEU A 63 1.52 -4.20 16.46
CA LEU A 63 1.95 -3.84 15.10
C LEU A 63 2.00 -5.06 14.18
N GLU A 64 2.49 -6.20 14.66
CA GLU A 64 2.49 -7.46 13.92
C GLU A 64 1.06 -7.91 13.60
N SER A 65 0.18 -7.89 14.61
CA SER A 65 -1.24 -8.20 14.41
C SER A 65 -1.89 -7.23 13.44
N LEU A 66 -1.56 -5.95 13.51
CA LEU A 66 -2.09 -4.95 12.58
C LEU A 66 -1.66 -5.25 11.15
N ALA A 67 -0.36 -5.48 10.92
CA ALA A 67 0.20 -5.79 9.60
C ALA A 67 -0.44 -7.03 8.96
N LYS A 68 -0.70 -8.08 9.75
CA LYS A 68 -1.34 -9.31 9.27
C LYS A 68 -2.80 -9.12 8.85
N ASN A 69 -3.47 -8.10 9.38
CA ASN A 69 -4.91 -7.92 9.23
C ASN A 69 -5.28 -6.62 8.48
N LEU A 70 -4.33 -5.98 7.78
CA LEU A 70 -4.62 -4.80 6.97
C LEU A 70 -5.59 -5.16 5.84
N ASP A 71 -6.78 -4.54 5.83
CA ASP A 71 -7.73 -4.61 4.71
C ASP A 71 -7.30 -3.62 3.63
N ILE A 72 -6.48 -4.10 2.69
CA ILE A 72 -5.89 -3.31 1.61
C ILE A 72 -6.50 -3.75 0.28
N GLN A 73 -6.90 -2.77 -0.53
CA GLN A 73 -7.31 -3.02 -1.91
C GLN A 73 -6.59 -2.06 -2.86
N PHE A 74 -6.02 -2.62 -3.92
CA PHE A 74 -5.45 -1.86 -5.03
C PHE A 74 -6.43 -1.91 -6.20
N ILE A 75 -7.07 -0.78 -6.49
CA ILE A 75 -8.10 -0.69 -7.53
C ILE A 75 -7.52 0.01 -8.74
N THR A 76 -7.54 -0.68 -9.88
CA THR A 76 -7.20 -0.09 -11.18
C THR A 76 -8.44 0.02 -12.04
N GLN A 77 -8.64 1.18 -12.68
CA GLN A 77 -9.73 1.41 -13.63
C GLN A 77 -9.16 2.02 -14.91
N ALA A 78 -9.65 1.55 -16.06
CA ALA A 78 -9.26 2.07 -17.37
C ALA A 78 -9.38 3.60 -17.42
N GLY A 79 -8.30 4.27 -17.83
CA GLY A 79 -8.24 5.73 -17.97
C GLY A 79 -8.16 6.50 -16.64
N LYS A 80 -8.02 5.83 -15.49
CA LYS A 80 -7.87 6.48 -14.18
C LYS A 80 -6.58 6.03 -13.47
N PRO A 81 -6.00 6.89 -12.60
CA PRO A 81 -4.94 6.47 -11.69
C PRO A 81 -5.39 5.31 -10.79
N ALA A 82 -4.44 4.48 -10.37
CA ALA A 82 -4.72 3.45 -9.38
C ALA A 82 -5.12 4.07 -8.04
N LYS A 83 -6.11 3.47 -7.39
CA LYS A 83 -6.57 3.83 -6.05
C LYS A 83 -6.11 2.80 -5.04
N ILE A 84 -5.87 3.27 -3.82
CA ILE A 84 -5.44 2.45 -2.70
C ILE A 84 -6.45 2.64 -1.58
N ILE A 85 -7.12 1.56 -1.23
CA ILE A 85 -8.14 1.53 -0.18
C ILE A 85 -7.54 0.87 1.05
N LEU A 86 -7.72 1.48 2.21
CA LEU A 86 -7.41 0.93 3.52
C LEU A 86 -8.66 0.96 4.39
N ASN A 87 -9.08 -0.18 4.94
CA ASN A 87 -10.29 -0.27 5.78
C ASN A 87 -11.51 0.38 5.13
N LYS A 88 -11.73 0.13 3.83
CA LYS A 88 -12.79 0.71 2.98
C LYS A 88 -12.70 2.23 2.70
N HIS A 89 -11.63 2.90 3.12
CA HIS A 89 -11.40 4.32 2.86
C HIS A 89 -10.34 4.53 1.77
N ASP A 90 -10.58 5.46 0.85
CA ASP A 90 -9.58 5.85 -0.15
C ASP A 90 -8.47 6.66 0.53
N VAL A 91 -7.28 6.07 0.59
CA VAL A 91 -6.08 6.66 1.22
C VAL A 91 -5.00 6.99 0.19
N THR A 92 -5.34 6.98 -1.10
CA THR A 92 -4.40 7.12 -2.22
C THR A 92 -3.46 8.33 -2.08
N GLU A 93 -4.00 9.48 -1.70
CA GLU A 93 -3.19 10.69 -1.48
C GLU A 93 -2.62 10.75 -0.05
N LYS A 94 -3.35 10.25 0.95
CA LYS A 94 -2.93 10.29 2.36
C LYS A 94 -1.61 9.56 2.58
N ILE A 95 -1.39 8.43 1.91
CA ILE A 95 -0.15 7.67 2.03
C ILE A 95 1.04 8.30 1.29
N ARG A 96 0.86 9.43 0.60
CA ARG A 96 1.95 10.16 -0.08
C ARG A 96 2.42 11.39 0.69
N THR A 97 1.80 11.69 1.84
CA THR A 97 2.24 12.77 2.73
C THR A 97 3.52 12.36 3.47
N GLU A 98 4.31 13.34 3.88
CA GLU A 98 5.53 13.10 4.68
C GLU A 98 5.22 12.43 6.02
N GLU A 99 4.07 12.73 6.62
CA GLU A 99 3.60 12.13 7.88
C GLU A 99 3.54 10.59 7.85
N VAL A 100 3.36 10.02 6.65
CA VAL A 100 3.25 8.58 6.42
C VAL A 100 4.45 8.03 5.64
N GLY A 101 5.21 8.91 4.98
CA GLY A 101 6.27 8.55 4.04
C GLY A 101 7.70 8.67 4.58
N ALA A 102 7.92 9.34 5.72
CA ALA A 102 9.23 9.52 6.35
C ALA A 102 9.68 8.32 7.19
#